data_AF-A0A7R9AJ12-F1
#
_entry.id   AF-A0A7R9AJ12-F1
#
_cell.length_a   1.000
_cell.length_b   1.000
_cell.length_c   1.000
_cell.angle_alpha   90.00
_cell.angle_beta   90.00
_cell.angle_gamma   90.00
#
_symmetry.space_group_name_H-M   'P 1'
#
loop_
_entity.id
_entity.type
_entity.pdbx_description
1 polymer ?
#
loop_
_entity_poly.entity_id
_entity_poly.type
_entity_poly.pdbx_seq_one_letter_code
_entity_poly.pdbx_strand_id
1 'polypeptide(L)'
;MYGMQMAVIEWARNVLGWADAHSVEMDEHTTHPVIDMMAEQKKITAKGGTMRLGAYRCAIEKGTLAEKIYGKAEVSERHRHRYEFNNAYFNDFENSGLKASGKNPE
;
A
#
# COMPACT_ATOMS: atom_id res chain seq x y z
N MET A 1 5.25 5.71 4.38
CA MET A 1 5.03 7.14 4.03
C MET A 1 3.54 7.39 4.15
N TYR A 2 3.12 8.22 5.10
CA TYR A 2 1.70 8.39 5.46
C TYR A 2 0.85 8.98 4.32
N GLY A 3 1.47 9.71 3.37
CA GLY A 3 0.77 10.28 2.21
C GLY A 3 0.11 9.24 1.30
N MET A 4 0.77 8.11 1.02
CA MET A 4 0.17 7.05 0.20
C MET A 4 -1.05 6.44 0.90
N GLN A 5 -0.96 6.22 2.21
CA GLN A 5 -2.06 5.68 3.01
C GLN A 5 -3.28 6.61 2.98
N MET A 6 -3.08 7.92 3.10
CA MET A 6 -4.17 8.90 3.01
C MET A 6 -4.81 8.94 1.62
N ALA A 7 -4.02 8.82 0.55
CA ALA A 7 -4.55 8.79 -0.81
C ALA A 7 -5.44 7.55 -1.05
N VAL A 8 -5.02 6.38 -0.55
CA VAL A 8 -5.82 5.15 -0.61
C VAL A 8 -7.13 5.31 0.17
N ILE A 9 -7.08 5.86 1.38
CA ILE A 9 -8.26 6.07 2.23
C ILE A 9 -9.23 7.05 1.58
N GLU A 10 -8.73 8.15 1.03
CA GLU A 10 -9.55 9.16 0.35
C GLU A 10 -10.25 8.56 -0.87
N TRP A 11 -9.52 7.80 -1.69
CA TRP A 11 -10.08 7.11 -2.85
C TRP A 11 -11.15 6.08 -2.46
N ALA A 12 -10.89 5.30 -1.40
CA ALA A 12 -11.86 4.33 -0.88
C ALA A 12 -13.18 5.01 -0.47
N ARG A 13 -13.09 6.14 0.22
CA ARG A 13 -14.27 6.85 0.72
C ARG A 13 -15.05 7.53 -0.39
N ASN A 14 -14.36 8.16 -1.34
CA ASN A 14 -15.00 9.06 -2.30
C ASN A 14 -15.28 8.40 -3.66
N VAL A 15 -14.44 7.47 -4.10
CA VAL A 15 -14.62 6.78 -5.39
C VAL A 15 -15.30 5.43 -5.21
N LEU A 16 -14.86 4.63 -4.22
CA LEU A 16 -15.47 3.32 -3.93
C LEU A 16 -16.69 3.43 -3.00
N GLY A 17 -16.88 4.56 -2.32
CA GLY A 17 -18.04 4.81 -1.46
C GLY A 17 -17.95 4.15 -0.07
N TRP A 18 -16.78 3.64 0.34
CA TRP A 18 -16.57 3.00 1.64
C TRP A 18 -16.27 4.06 2.70
N ALA A 19 -17.32 4.69 3.22
CA ALA A 19 -17.22 5.84 4.11
C ALA A 19 -16.37 5.60 5.37
N ASP A 20 -16.35 4.37 5.88
CA ASP A 20 -15.58 3.97 7.07
C ASP A 20 -14.18 3.45 6.74
N ALA A 21 -13.77 3.40 5.47
CA ALA A 21 -12.45 2.89 5.10
C ALA A 21 -11.33 3.64 5.82
N HIS A 22 -10.44 2.88 6.46
CA HIS A 22 -9.35 3.44 7.26
C HIS A 22 -8.12 2.52 7.28
N SER A 23 -7.01 3.07 7.79
CA SER A 23 -5.91 2.30 8.33
C SER A 23 -6.25 1.76 9.71
N VAL A 24 -5.96 0.47 9.94
CA VAL A 24 -6.06 -0.16 11.27
C VAL A 24 -5.14 0.48 12.31
N GLU A 25 -4.10 1.21 11.87
CA GLU A 25 -3.23 1.99 12.76
C GLU A 25 -4.01 3.08 13.52
N MET A 26 -5.04 3.62 12.88
CA MET A 26 -5.78 4.79 13.36
C MET A 26 -7.20 4.44 13.80
N ASP A 27 -7.81 3.44 13.16
CA ASP A 27 -9.13 2.94 13.53
C ASP A 27 -9.15 1.41 13.38
N GLU A 28 -9.04 0.71 14.52
CA GLU A 28 -9.07 -0.75 14.57
C GLU A 28 -10.49 -1.33 14.35
N HIS A 29 -11.53 -0.48 14.31
CA HIS A 29 -12.93 -0.89 14.18
C HIS A 29 -13.49 -0.67 12.77
N THR A 30 -12.70 -0.12 11.85
CA THR A 30 -13.10 0.00 10.44
C THR A 30 -13.51 -1.36 9.87
N THR A 31 -14.64 -1.39 9.14
CA THR A 31 -15.06 -2.59 8.41
C THR A 31 -14.33 -2.73 7.07
N HIS A 32 -13.67 -1.66 6.61
CA HIS A 32 -12.85 -1.62 5.40
C HIS A 32 -11.39 -1.24 5.71
N PRO A 33 -10.59 -2.15 6.32
CA PRO A 33 -9.18 -1.93 6.62
C PRO A 33 -8.30 -1.94 5.35
N VAL A 34 -8.36 -0.86 4.57
CA VAL A 34 -7.63 -0.71 3.29
C VAL A 34 -6.12 -0.54 3.48
N ILE A 35 -5.70 -0.10 4.67
CA ILE A 35 -4.29 -0.08 5.09
C ILE A 35 -4.16 -0.96 6.34
N ASP A 36 -3.28 -1.96 6.28
CA ASP A 36 -3.12 -2.97 7.33
C ASP A 36 -1.65 -3.45 7.42
N MET A 37 -1.30 -4.08 8.53
CA MET A 37 -0.07 -4.87 8.61
C MET A 37 -0.25 -6.17 7.82
N MET A 38 0.77 -6.56 7.06
CA MET A 38 0.77 -7.84 6.35
C MET A 38 0.57 -9.00 7.33
N ALA A 39 -0.22 -10.00 6.94
CA ALA A 39 -0.58 -11.13 7.80
C ALA A 39 0.66 -11.89 8.35
N GLU A 40 1.73 -11.94 7.56
CA GLU A 40 3.02 -12.53 7.96
C GLU A 40 3.68 -11.74 9.09
N GLN A 41 3.56 -10.40 9.07
CA GLN A 41 4.07 -9.53 10.13
C GLN A 41 3.21 -9.60 11.40
N LYS A 42 1.89 -9.80 11.27
CA LYS A 42 1.00 -9.99 12.44
C LYS A 42 1.35 -11.23 13.27
N LYS A 43 1.95 -12.26 12.67
CA LYS A 43 2.42 -13.47 13.37
C LYS A 43 3.70 -13.25 14.20
N ILE A 44 4.41 -12.13 13.97
CA ILE A 44 5.64 -11.80 14.69
C ILE A 44 5.27 -11.06 15.97
N THR A 45 5.25 -11.78 17.09
CA THR A 45 4.91 -11.26 18.43
C THR A 45 5.96 -10.31 19.02
N ALA A 46 7.16 -10.25 18.44
CA ALA A 46 8.20 -9.31 18.85
C ALA A 46 7.83 -7.90 18.35
N LYS A 47 7.39 -7.02 19.27
CA LYS A 47 7.14 -5.58 19.04
C LYS A 47 8.43 -4.89 18.55
N GLY A 48 8.68 -4.96 17.24
CA GLY A 48 9.89 -4.48 16.58
C GLY A 48 10.16 -5.14 15.22
N GLY A 49 9.75 -6.39 15.03
CA GLY A 49 10.01 -7.18 13.81
C GLY A 49 9.08 -6.91 12.63
N THR A 50 8.09 -6.04 12.77
CA THR A 50 7.09 -5.73 11.73
C THR A 50 7.45 -4.53 10.86
N MET A 51 8.62 -3.91 11.08
CA MET A 51 9.06 -2.75 10.31
C MET A 51 9.73 -3.20 9.01
N ARG A 52 9.17 -2.81 7.86
CA ARG A 52 9.93 -2.82 6.60
C ARG A 52 10.95 -1.69 6.66
N LEU A 53 12.21 -2.09 6.82
CA LEU A 53 13.35 -1.18 6.94
C LEU A 53 14.46 -1.64 5.99
N GLY A 54 14.83 -0.78 5.05
CA GLY A 54 15.89 -1.09 4.08
C GLY A 54 15.48 -0.81 2.65
N ALA A 55 16.35 -1.17 1.71
CA ALA A 55 16.09 -1.00 0.29
C ALA A 55 15.29 -2.19 -0.24
N TYR A 56 14.11 -1.93 -0.81
CA TYR A 56 13.26 -2.94 -1.43
C TYR A 56 13.17 -2.67 -2.92
N ARG A 57 13.05 -3.74 -3.71
CA ARG A 57 12.84 -3.65 -5.15
C ARG A 57 11.39 -3.26 -5.43
N CYS A 58 11.23 -2.42 -6.44
CA CYS A 58 9.93 -2.04 -6.97
C CYS A 58 10.01 -2.21 -8.49
N ALA A 59 9.22 -3.15 -8.99
CA ALA A 59 9.00 -3.34 -10.42
C ALA A 59 7.98 -2.30 -10.87
N ILE A 60 8.40 -1.41 -11.77
CA ILE A 60 7.57 -0.35 -12.33
C ILE A 60 6.83 -0.86 -13.55
N GLU A 61 5.53 -0.61 -13.61
CA GLU A 61 4.71 -1.01 -14.74
C GLU A 61 4.94 -0.10 -15.96
N LYS A 62 5.05 -0.72 -17.14
CA LYS A 62 5.29 -0.02 -18.40
C LYS A 62 4.13 0.92 -18.76
N GLY A 63 4.46 2.06 -19.36
CA GLY A 63 3.49 3.08 -19.77
C GLY A 63 2.98 3.98 -18.63
N THR A 64 3.42 3.76 -17.39
CA THR A 64 3.03 4.59 -16.25
C THR A 64 3.83 5.89 -16.18
N LEU A 65 3.32 6.86 -15.42
CA LEU A 65 4.08 8.08 -15.12
C LEU A 65 5.35 7.75 -14.33
N ALA A 66 5.31 6.74 -13.45
CA ALA A 66 6.48 6.27 -12.71
C ALA A 66 7.60 5.81 -13.65
N GLU A 67 7.29 5.03 -14.70
CA GLU A 67 8.27 4.61 -15.70
C GLU A 67 8.92 5.83 -16.38
N LYS A 68 8.12 6.83 -16.77
CA LYS A 68 8.63 8.05 -17.42
C LYS A 68 9.55 8.86 -16.51
N ILE A 69 9.23 8.94 -15.21
CA ILE A 69 10.03 9.68 -14.23
C ILE A 69 11.36 8.96 -13.95
N TYR A 70 11.30 7.65 -13.72
CA TYR A 70 12.48 6.87 -13.32
C TYR A 70 13.34 6.42 -14.50
N GLY A 71 12.77 6.30 -15.70
CA GLY A 71 13.45 5.80 -16.91
C GLY A 71 13.94 4.36 -16.80
N LYS A 72 13.44 3.59 -15.82
CA LYS A 72 13.85 2.22 -15.51
C LYS A 72 12.63 1.37 -15.17
N ALA A 73 12.68 0.08 -15.51
CA ALA A 73 11.63 -0.88 -15.19
C ALA A 73 11.75 -1.44 -13.75
N GLU A 74 12.91 -1.31 -13.13
CA GLU A 74 13.14 -1.75 -11.75
C GLU A 74 13.92 -0.67 -11.00
N VAL A 75 13.44 -0.33 -9.81
CA VAL A 75 14.08 0.64 -8.90
C VAL A 75 14.22 0.03 -7.51
N SER A 76 15.16 0.57 -6.73
CA SER A 76 15.39 0.15 -5.36
C SER A 76 15.23 1.38 -4.45
N GLU A 77 14.22 1.34 -3.59
CA GLU A 77 13.84 2.48 -2.75
C GLU A 77 13.93 2.10 -1.28
N ARG A 78 14.26 3.08 -0.43
CA ARG A 78 14.37 2.86 1.02
C ARG A 78 12.99 2.96 1.65
N HIS A 79 12.55 1.85 2.23
CA HIS A 79 11.28 1.78 2.96
C HIS A 79 11.55 1.96 4.45
N ARG A 80 10.65 2.68 5.10
CA ARG A 80 10.57 2.83 6.56
C ARG A 80 9.11 3.00 6.96
N HIS A 81 8.39 1.88 6.98
CA HIS A 81 6.98 1.84 7.37
C HIS A 81 6.61 0.44 7.88
N ARG A 82 5.45 0.34 8.54
CA ARG A 82 4.92 -0.90 9.12
C ARG A 82 3.60 -1.34 8.48
N TYR A 83 2.81 -0.37 8.02
CA TYR A 83 1.49 -0.59 7.45
C TYR A 83 1.54 -0.40 5.94
N GLU A 84 0.94 -1.34 5.23
CA GLU A 84 0.92 -1.43 3.79
C GLU A 84 -0.52 -1.40 3.26
N PHE A 85 -0.66 -1.28 1.94
CA PHE A 85 -1.95 -1.49 1.30
C PHE A 85 -2.41 -2.93 1.53
N ASN A 86 -3.66 -3.11 1.92
CA ASN A 86 -4.22 -4.43 2.10
C ASN A 86 -4.61 -5.05 0.75
N ASN A 87 -3.82 -6.02 0.31
CA ASN A 87 -3.97 -6.69 -0.99
C ASN A 87 -5.36 -7.34 -1.22
N ALA A 88 -6.15 -7.57 -0.16
CA ALA A 88 -7.53 -8.04 -0.31
C ALA A 88 -8.40 -7.07 -1.15
N TYR A 89 -8.07 -5.77 -1.11
CA TYR A 89 -8.80 -4.72 -1.84
C TYR A 89 -8.17 -4.39 -3.20
N PHE A 90 -7.09 -5.06 -3.60
CA PHE A 90 -6.31 -4.67 -4.79
C PHE A 90 -7.19 -4.60 -6.04
N ASN A 91 -8.02 -5.61 -6.26
CA ASN A 91 -8.89 -5.68 -7.42
C ASN A 91 -9.97 -4.59 -7.42
N ASP A 92 -10.51 -4.22 -6.25
CA ASP A 92 -11.52 -3.17 -6.16
C ASP A 92 -10.95 -1.81 -6.57
N PHE A 93 -9.76 -1.50 -6.08
CA PHE A 93 -9.06 -0.27 -6.44
C PHE A 93 -8.66 -0.24 -7.92
N GLU A 94 -8.11 -1.34 -8.44
CA GLU A 94 -7.74 -1.43 -9.85
C GLU A 94 -8.96 -1.28 -10.77
N ASN A 95 -10.07 -1.95 -10.45
CA ASN A 95 -11.32 -1.86 -11.20
C ASN A 95 -11.98 -0.47 -11.10
N SER A 96 -11.79 0.25 -10.00
CA SER A 96 -12.24 1.64 -9.86
C SER A 96 -11.38 2.66 -10.62
N GLY A 97 -10.24 2.23 -11.17
CA GLY A 97 -9.35 3.05 -11.97
C GLY A 97 -8.07 3.52 -11.27
N LEU A 98 -7.88 3.22 -9.98
CA LEU A 98 -6.63 3.50 -9.29
C LEU A 98 -5.59 2.41 -9.62
N LYS A 99 -4.61 2.76 -10.45
CA LYS A 99 -3.57 1.82 -10.88
C LYS A 99 -2.33 1.88 -10.00
N ALA A 100 -1.90 0.73 -9.51
CA ALA A 100 -0.63 0.59 -8.80
C ALA A 100 0.53 0.56 -9.81
N SER A 101 1.19 1.70 -10.01
CA SER A 101 2.27 1.85 -11.01
C SER A 101 3.58 1.15 -10.66
N GLY A 102 3.71 0.64 -9.43
CA GLY A 102 4.88 -0.09 -8.98
C GLY A 102 4.50 -1.10 -7.91
N LYS A 103 5.07 -2.30 -7.99
CA LYS A 103 4.80 -3.40 -7.06
C LYS A 103 6.12 -4.01 -6.60
N ASN A 104 6.20 -4.45 -5.35
CA ASN A 104 7.30 -5.32 -4.94
C ASN A 104 7.07 -6.70 -5.58
N PRO A 105 8.03 -7.26 -6.34
CA PRO A 105 7.92 -8.60 -6.91
C PRO A 105 7.99 -9.73 -5.86
N GLU A 106 8.40 -9.42 -4.62
CA GLU A 106 8.35 -10.30 -3.45
C GLU A 106 7.06 -10.10 -2.63
#